data_AF-A0A7W1N4N9-F1
#
_entry.id   AF-A0A7W1N4N9-F1
#
_cell.length_a   1.000
_cell.length_b   1.000
_cell.length_c   1.000
_cell.angle_alpha   90.00
_cell.angle_beta   90.00
_cell.angle_gamma   90.00
#
_symmetry.space_group_name_H-M   'P 1'
#
loop_
_entity.id
_entity.type
_entity.pdbx_description
1 polymer ?
#
loop_
_entity_poly.entity_id
_entity_poly.type
_entity_poly.pdbx_seq_one_letter_code
_entity_poly.pdbx_strand_id
1 'polypeptide(L)'
;MVVRYGFPPELVVRPRASEADIEHAITTNREWLARQLAKSASSRLGLDRLTLTEAQGRREAHARIGLLAQSEAVALGVTYTRLTMRDQRSRWGSCSSKGTLSFNWRLVLAPHDVLDYVVVHEICHLVELNHGAEFWALVARRRPGYRESKAWLDEHGWEILAYRPPEARAA
;
A
#
# COMPACT_ATOMS: atom_id res chain seq x y z
N MET A 1 -13.70 16.02 4.61
CA MET A 1 -12.25 16.05 4.32
C MET A 1 -11.80 14.63 4.04
N VAL A 2 -11.52 14.27 2.79
CA VAL A 2 -11.03 12.93 2.45
C VAL A 2 -9.54 13.07 2.15
N VAL A 3 -8.70 12.72 3.11
CA VAL A 3 -7.27 12.52 2.86
C VAL A 3 -7.17 11.18 2.12
N ARG A 4 -6.92 11.22 0.81
CA ARG A 4 -6.58 10.01 0.06
C ARG A 4 -5.13 9.68 0.37
N TYR A 5 -4.88 8.51 0.96
CA TYR A 5 -3.53 7.94 1.00
C TYR A 5 -2.95 7.90 -0.42
N GLY A 6 -1.72 8.37 -0.60
CA GLY A 6 -0.88 7.98 -1.75
C GLY A 6 -0.77 8.92 -2.96
N PHE A 7 -1.13 10.19 -2.87
CA PHE A 7 -0.94 11.18 -3.95
C PHE A 7 -0.22 12.42 -3.41
N PRO A 8 0.31 13.34 -4.26
CA PRO A 8 0.62 14.68 -3.78
C PRO A 8 -0.58 15.22 -2.98
N PRO A 9 -0.35 16.03 -1.94
CA PRO A 9 -1.44 16.53 -1.11
C PRO A 9 -2.49 17.26 -1.94
N GLU A 10 -3.65 16.66 -2.10
CA GLU A 10 -4.80 17.27 -2.76
C GLU A 10 -5.74 17.83 -1.70
N LEU A 11 -5.94 19.15 -1.72
CA LEU A 11 -6.98 19.81 -0.94
C LEU A 11 -8.25 19.93 -1.80
N VAL A 12 -9.21 19.02 -1.57
CA VAL A 12 -10.48 19.02 -2.29
C VAL A 12 -11.48 19.95 -1.61
N VAL A 13 -11.90 21.00 -2.32
CA VAL A 13 -12.98 21.91 -1.91
C VAL A 13 -14.32 21.54 -2.54
N ARG A 14 -15.42 22.14 -2.07
CA ARG A 14 -16.75 21.92 -2.65
C ARG A 14 -16.80 22.35 -4.13
N PRO A 15 -17.61 21.69 -4.98
CA PRO A 15 -17.80 22.15 -6.36
C PRO A 15 -18.27 23.61 -6.42
N ARG A 16 -17.76 24.37 -7.40
CA ARG A 16 -18.04 25.82 -7.57
C ARG A 16 -17.67 26.70 -6.37
N ALA A 17 -16.66 26.31 -5.58
CA ALA A 17 -16.08 27.17 -4.56
C ALA A 17 -15.62 28.50 -5.17
N SER A 18 -15.86 29.60 -4.46
CA SER A 18 -15.33 30.91 -4.86
C SER A 18 -13.81 30.95 -4.64
N GLU A 19 -13.14 31.91 -5.26
CA GLU A 19 -11.70 32.11 -5.04
C GLU A 19 -11.37 32.37 -3.56
N ALA A 20 -12.22 33.13 -2.87
CA ALA A 20 -12.11 33.35 -1.42
C ALA A 20 -12.27 32.06 -0.60
N ASP A 21 -13.15 31.14 -1.01
CA ASP A 21 -13.30 29.83 -0.34
C ASP A 21 -12.06 28.95 -0.53
N ILE A 22 -11.46 29.00 -1.73
CA ILE A 22 -10.22 28.28 -2.04
C ILE A 22 -9.08 28.83 -1.20
N GLU A 23 -8.93 30.16 -1.15
CA GLU A 23 -7.87 30.81 -0.38
C GLU A 23 -8.02 30.58 1.13
N HIS A 24 -9.26 30.62 1.64
CA HIS A 24 -9.55 30.25 3.02
C HIS A 24 -9.18 28.79 3.29
N ALA A 25 -9.54 27.86 2.40
CA ALA A 25 -9.19 26.45 2.56
C ALA A 25 -7.66 26.24 2.56
N ILE A 26 -6.93 26.89 1.66
CA ILE A 26 -5.45 26.85 1.63
C ILE A 26 -4.88 27.41 2.93
N THR A 27 -5.37 28.57 3.38
CA THR A 27 -4.86 29.23 4.59
C THR A 27 -5.11 28.39 5.84
N THR A 28 -6.33 27.87 6.02
CA THR A 28 -6.69 27.01 7.14
C THR A 28 -5.93 25.68 7.15
N ASN A 29 -5.48 25.19 5.98
CA ASN A 29 -4.71 23.95 5.87
C ASN A 29 -3.21 24.19 5.60
N ARG A 30 -2.70 25.43 5.74
CA ARG A 30 -1.35 25.81 5.31
C ARG A 30 -0.24 24.97 5.95
N GLU A 31 -0.32 24.76 7.27
CA GLU A 31 0.67 23.95 7.98
C GLU A 31 0.61 22.47 7.56
N TRP A 32 -0.60 21.94 7.34
CA TRP A 32 -0.77 20.58 6.84
C TRP A 32 -0.19 20.44 5.42
N LEU A 33 -0.52 21.38 4.52
CA LEU A 33 0.01 21.42 3.15
C LEU A 33 1.54 21.50 3.16
N ALA A 34 2.13 22.38 3.98
CA ALA A 34 3.58 22.50 4.11
C ALA A 34 4.23 21.18 4.56
N ARG A 35 3.63 20.49 5.54
CA ARG A 35 4.11 19.17 6.00
C ARG A 35 4.02 18.11 4.90
N GLN A 36 2.96 18.11 4.11
CA GLN A 36 2.82 17.16 3.01
C GLN A 36 3.78 17.48 1.84
N LEU A 37 3.96 18.76 1.49
CA LEU A 37 4.91 19.19 0.46
C LEU A 37 6.34 18.84 0.85
N ALA A 38 6.72 19.04 2.12
CA ALA A 38 8.02 18.65 2.66
C ALA A 38 8.25 17.13 2.60
N LYS A 39 7.21 16.31 2.79
CA LYS A 39 7.30 14.85 2.57
C LYS A 39 7.54 14.53 1.10
N SER A 40 6.86 15.21 0.17
CA SER A 40 6.98 14.95 -1.27
C SER A 40 8.25 15.49 -1.95
N ALA A 41 8.91 16.50 -1.37
CA ALA A 41 10.05 17.19 -1.98
C ALA A 41 11.37 16.40 -1.94
N SER A 42 11.41 15.24 -1.27
CA SER A 42 12.57 14.35 -1.30
C SER A 42 12.07 12.92 -1.34
N SER A 43 11.99 12.34 -2.54
CA SER A 43 11.86 10.88 -2.62
C SER A 43 13.07 10.26 -1.94
N ARG A 44 12.83 9.52 -0.86
CA ARG A 44 13.89 8.90 -0.05
C ARG A 44 14.29 7.54 -0.59
N LEU A 45 13.45 6.96 -1.44
CA LEU A 45 13.66 5.62 -2.00
C LEU A 45 14.38 5.61 -3.35
N GLY A 46 14.58 6.75 -4.01
CA GLY A 46 15.29 6.84 -5.29
C GLY A 46 14.60 6.05 -6.42
N LEU A 47 13.27 5.95 -6.37
CA LEU A 47 12.49 5.15 -7.33
C LEU A 47 12.50 5.73 -8.75
N ASP A 48 12.85 7.01 -8.90
CA ASP A 48 13.01 7.72 -10.17
C ASP A 48 14.06 7.08 -11.08
N ARG A 49 15.02 6.33 -10.50
CA ARG A 49 16.08 5.63 -11.22
C ARG A 49 15.70 4.22 -11.66
N LEU A 50 14.57 3.68 -11.18
CA LEU A 50 14.15 2.32 -11.47
C LEU A 50 13.51 2.22 -12.86
N THR A 51 13.98 1.27 -13.66
CA THR A 51 13.42 0.95 -14.99
C THR A 51 12.42 -0.21 -14.94
N LEU A 52 11.82 -0.49 -13.78
CA LEU A 52 10.91 -1.61 -13.57
C LEU A 52 9.56 -1.34 -14.25
N THR A 53 9.28 -2.04 -15.34
CA THR A 53 7.95 -1.95 -15.99
C THR A 53 6.86 -2.57 -15.10
N GLU A 54 5.60 -2.16 -15.32
CA GLU A 54 4.46 -2.77 -14.62
C GLU A 54 4.38 -4.28 -14.85
N ALA A 55 4.66 -4.75 -16.08
CA ALA A 55 4.63 -6.17 -16.40
C ALA A 55 5.68 -6.96 -15.62
N GLN A 56 6.90 -6.44 -15.48
CA GLN A 56 7.93 -7.04 -14.64
C GLN A 56 7.53 -7.01 -13.16
N GLY A 57 7.05 -5.87 -12.66
CA GLY A 57 6.61 -5.71 -11.28
C GLY A 57 5.48 -6.66 -10.91
N ARG A 58 4.48 -6.85 -11.78
CA ARG A 58 3.39 -7.81 -11.58
C ARG A 58 3.86 -9.26 -11.56
N ARG A 59 4.80 -9.64 -12.43
CA ARG A 59 5.36 -11.00 -12.43
C ARG A 59 6.12 -11.29 -11.15
N GLU A 60 6.99 -10.37 -10.75
CA GLU A 60 7.75 -10.48 -9.50
C GLU A 60 6.82 -10.52 -8.28
N ALA A 61 5.83 -9.62 -8.24
CA ALA A 61 4.85 -9.56 -7.16
C ALA A 61 4.09 -10.88 -7.06
N HIS A 62 3.60 -11.41 -8.19
CA HIS A 62 2.87 -12.66 -8.21
C HIS A 62 3.71 -13.84 -7.75
N ALA A 63 4.97 -13.94 -8.18
CA ALA A 63 5.87 -15.01 -7.77
C ALA A 63 6.15 -14.95 -6.27
N ARG A 64 6.57 -13.79 -5.77
CA ARG A 64 7.01 -13.63 -4.38
C ARG A 64 5.86 -13.65 -3.38
N ILE A 65 4.79 -12.90 -3.64
CA ILE A 65 3.58 -12.89 -2.80
C ILE A 65 2.90 -14.26 -2.87
N GLY A 66 2.83 -14.90 -4.04
CA GLY A 66 2.24 -16.23 -4.19
C GLY A 66 2.94 -17.29 -3.34
N LEU A 67 4.28 -17.33 -3.39
CA LEU A 67 5.07 -18.26 -2.58
C LEU A 67 4.85 -18.05 -1.08
N LEU A 68 4.93 -16.80 -0.62
CA LEU A 68 4.76 -16.49 0.80
C LEU A 68 3.32 -16.74 1.27
N ALA A 69 2.32 -16.30 0.51
CA ALA A 69 0.91 -16.50 0.82
C ALA A 69 0.59 -18.00 0.98
N GLN A 70 1.12 -18.84 0.08
CA GLN A 70 0.94 -20.28 0.15
C GLN A 70 1.60 -20.88 1.40
N SER A 71 2.83 -20.46 1.71
CA SER A 71 3.56 -20.91 2.91
C SER A 71 2.82 -20.54 4.21
N GLU A 72 2.36 -19.30 4.32
CA GLU A 72 1.64 -18.81 5.50
C GLU A 72 0.25 -19.46 5.63
N ALA A 73 -0.47 -19.65 4.53
CA ALA A 73 -1.74 -20.36 4.52
C ALA A 73 -1.60 -21.78 5.05
N VAL A 74 -0.58 -22.52 4.59
CA VAL A 74 -0.27 -23.87 5.08
C VAL A 74 0.07 -23.85 6.57
N ALA A 75 0.92 -22.92 7.00
CA ALA A 75 1.33 -22.82 8.40
C ALA A 75 0.19 -22.44 9.35
N LEU A 76 -0.86 -21.77 8.86
CA LEU A 76 -2.08 -21.46 9.61
C LEU A 76 -3.19 -22.51 9.43
N GLY A 77 -3.02 -23.49 8.55
CA GLY A 77 -4.06 -24.47 8.25
C GLY A 77 -5.28 -23.89 7.53
N VAL A 78 -5.11 -22.81 6.75
CA VAL A 78 -6.17 -22.14 6.00
C VAL A 78 -5.95 -22.27 4.49
N THR A 79 -6.99 -21.97 3.71
CA THR A 79 -6.92 -21.87 2.24
C THR A 79 -7.53 -20.56 1.76
N TYR A 80 -7.07 -20.08 0.60
CA TYR A 80 -7.66 -18.95 -0.11
C TYR A 80 -8.13 -19.38 -1.50
N THR A 81 -9.13 -18.69 -2.05
CA THR A 81 -9.78 -19.09 -3.31
C THR A 81 -9.07 -18.53 -4.53
N ARG A 82 -8.48 -17.34 -4.40
CA ARG A 82 -7.78 -16.65 -5.49
C ARG A 82 -6.82 -15.61 -4.94
N LEU A 83 -5.71 -15.42 -5.64
CA LEU A 83 -4.75 -14.34 -5.42
C LEU A 83 -4.65 -13.48 -6.68
N THR A 84 -4.74 -12.16 -6.55
CA THR A 84 -4.71 -11.24 -7.70
C THR A 84 -3.79 -10.05 -7.48
N MET A 85 -3.05 -9.67 -8.53
CA MET A 85 -2.25 -8.44 -8.56
C MET A 85 -3.07 -7.29 -9.13
N ARG A 86 -3.18 -6.19 -8.40
CA ARG A 86 -3.97 -5.00 -8.74
C ARG A 86 -3.08 -3.77 -8.78
N ASP A 87 -3.59 -2.72 -9.40
CA ASP A 87 -3.04 -1.37 -9.34
C ASP A 87 -4.01 -0.48 -8.57
N GLN A 88 -3.97 -0.56 -7.24
CA GLN A 88 -4.89 0.18 -6.38
C GLN A 88 -4.24 1.46 -5.88
N ARG A 89 -5.04 2.52 -5.80
CA ARG A 89 -4.54 3.86 -5.46
C ARG A 89 -4.41 4.14 -3.96
N SER A 90 -5.04 3.33 -3.11
CA SER A 90 -5.21 3.65 -1.68
C SER A 90 -5.07 2.46 -0.74
N ARG A 91 -4.66 1.29 -1.24
CA ARG A 91 -4.47 0.10 -0.41
C ARG A 91 -3.36 -0.80 -0.94
N TRP A 92 -2.77 -1.55 -0.02
CA TRP A 92 -1.70 -2.51 -0.28
C TRP A 92 -2.21 -3.93 -0.48
N GLY A 93 -3.25 -4.30 0.26
CA GLY A 93 -3.89 -5.60 0.19
C GLY A 93 -5.38 -5.53 0.51
N SER A 94 -6.07 -6.64 0.29
CA SER A 94 -7.39 -6.93 0.87
C SER A 94 -7.71 -8.42 0.79
N CYS A 95 -8.37 -8.95 1.82
CA CYS A 95 -9.01 -10.25 1.83
C CYS A 95 -10.54 -10.11 1.85
N SER A 96 -11.24 -10.84 0.98
CA SER A 96 -12.71 -10.93 1.04
C SER A 96 -13.15 -12.03 2.00
N SER A 97 -14.41 -11.99 2.46
CA SER A 97 -15.01 -13.08 3.24
C SER A 97 -15.12 -14.41 2.47
N LYS A 98 -14.93 -14.38 1.15
CA LYS A 98 -14.85 -15.56 0.26
C LYS A 98 -13.41 -16.04 0.03
N GLY A 99 -12.44 -15.50 0.79
CA GLY A 99 -11.03 -15.87 0.69
C GLY A 99 -10.34 -15.41 -0.59
N THR A 100 -10.82 -14.34 -1.25
CA THR A 100 -10.09 -13.74 -2.37
C THR A 100 -9.10 -12.72 -1.83
N LEU A 101 -7.81 -12.96 -2.11
CA LEU A 101 -6.71 -12.07 -1.78
C LEU A 101 -6.39 -11.18 -2.98
N SER A 102 -6.25 -9.88 -2.73
CA SER A 102 -5.81 -8.91 -3.73
C SER A 102 -4.65 -8.13 -3.16
N PHE A 103 -3.60 -7.92 -3.94
CA PHE A 103 -2.43 -7.14 -3.53
C PHE A 103 -2.08 -6.10 -4.58
N ASN A 104 -1.51 -4.98 -4.14
CA ASN A 104 -0.92 -4.00 -5.03
C ASN A 104 0.42 -4.52 -5.55
N TRP A 105 0.59 -4.60 -6.87
CA TRP A 105 1.84 -5.11 -7.45
C TRP A 105 3.04 -4.28 -7.03
N ARG A 106 2.86 -2.99 -6.73
CA ARG A 106 3.93 -2.08 -6.32
C ARG A 106 4.57 -2.43 -4.98
N LEU A 107 4.02 -3.38 -4.21
CA LEU A 107 4.68 -3.90 -3.01
C LEU A 107 6.09 -4.44 -3.27
N VAL A 108 6.41 -4.84 -4.50
CA VAL A 108 7.77 -5.27 -4.88
C VAL A 108 8.81 -4.15 -4.81
N LEU A 109 8.37 -2.89 -4.73
CA LEU A 109 9.24 -1.73 -4.55
C LEU A 109 9.54 -1.46 -3.08
N ALA A 110 8.85 -2.14 -2.16
CA ALA A 110 9.07 -2.03 -0.73
C ALA A 110 10.20 -2.96 -0.26
N PRO A 111 10.83 -2.68 0.89
CA PRO A 111 11.69 -3.62 1.58
C PRO A 111 11.01 -4.98 1.78
N HIS A 112 11.82 -6.02 1.85
CA HIS A 112 11.32 -7.39 1.85
C HIS A 112 10.34 -7.66 3.01
N ASP A 113 10.69 -7.20 4.22
CA ASP A 113 9.86 -7.38 5.42
C ASP A 113 8.55 -6.60 5.40
N VAL A 114 8.48 -5.55 4.58
CA VAL A 114 7.26 -4.75 4.39
C VAL A 114 6.27 -5.48 3.50
N LEU A 115 6.74 -6.04 2.38
CA LEU A 115 5.93 -6.90 1.52
C LEU A 115 5.42 -8.11 2.31
N ASP A 116 6.33 -8.78 3.03
CA ASP A 116 6.01 -9.95 3.83
C ASP A 116 4.92 -9.65 4.88
N TYR A 117 5.02 -8.51 5.56
CA TYR A 117 4.01 -8.03 6.50
C TYR A 117 2.63 -7.91 5.86
N VAL A 118 2.52 -7.27 4.69
CA VAL A 118 1.21 -7.10 4.02
C VAL A 118 0.64 -8.45 3.62
N VAL A 119 1.46 -9.38 3.12
CA VAL A 119 0.99 -10.73 2.78
C VAL A 119 0.45 -11.45 4.01
N VAL A 120 1.19 -11.42 5.12
CA VAL A 120 0.76 -12.04 6.38
C VAL A 120 -0.51 -11.38 6.92
N HIS A 121 -0.63 -10.05 6.83
CA HIS A 121 -1.82 -9.31 7.23
C HIS A 121 -3.07 -9.83 6.51
N GLU A 122 -3.01 -9.93 5.18
CA GLU A 122 -4.15 -10.42 4.40
C GLU A 122 -4.43 -11.91 4.60
N ILE A 123 -3.40 -12.72 4.86
CA ILE A 123 -3.58 -14.13 5.20
C ILE A 123 -4.23 -14.30 6.58
N CYS A 124 -3.89 -13.46 7.56
CA CYS A 124 -4.52 -13.48 8.88
C CYS A 124 -6.03 -13.20 8.83
N HIS A 125 -6.49 -12.47 7.81
CA HIS A 125 -7.93 -12.25 7.60
C HIS A 125 -8.72 -13.51 7.26
N LEU A 126 -8.05 -14.59 6.81
CA LEU A 126 -8.71 -15.89 6.63
C LEU A 126 -9.08 -16.56 7.97
N VAL A 127 -8.49 -16.10 9.08
CA VAL A 127 -8.76 -16.58 10.43
C VAL A 127 -9.65 -15.60 11.19
N GLU A 128 -9.33 -14.31 11.14
CA GLU A 128 -10.09 -13.25 11.81
C GLU A 128 -10.30 -12.06 10.86
N LEU A 129 -11.56 -11.82 10.46
CA LEU A 129 -11.89 -10.80 9.47
C LEU A 129 -11.77 -9.37 10.01
N ASN A 130 -11.88 -9.16 11.32
CA ASN A 130 -11.86 -7.83 11.93
C ASN A 130 -10.49 -7.50 12.52
N HIS A 131 -10.06 -6.24 12.45
CA HIS A 131 -8.78 -5.77 13.02
C HIS A 131 -8.78 -5.62 14.56
N GLY A 132 -9.42 -6.53 15.28
CA GLY A 132 -9.47 -6.56 16.74
C GLY A 132 -8.18 -7.08 17.38
N ALA A 133 -8.20 -7.25 18.71
CA ALA A 133 -7.04 -7.70 19.48
C ALA A 133 -6.52 -9.08 19.01
N GLU A 134 -7.42 -10.03 18.74
CA GLU A 134 -7.06 -11.37 18.26
C GLU A 134 -6.37 -11.35 16.91
N PHE A 135 -6.83 -10.51 15.99
CA PHE A 135 -6.19 -10.31 14.69
C PHE A 135 -4.76 -9.79 14.84
N TRP A 136 -4.56 -8.73 15.62
CA TRP A 136 -3.22 -8.17 15.80
C TRP A 136 -2.30 -9.10 16.59
N ALA A 137 -2.84 -9.89 17.53
CA ALA A 137 -2.09 -10.93 18.21
C ALA A 137 -1.64 -12.02 17.22
N LEU A 138 -2.51 -12.43 16.29
CA LEU A 138 -2.15 -13.37 15.24
C LEU A 138 -1.06 -12.82 14.32
N VAL A 139 -1.22 -11.58 13.83
CA VAL A 139 -0.21 -10.90 13.01
C VAL A 139 1.13 -10.83 13.76
N ALA A 140 1.13 -10.44 15.03
CA ALA A 140 2.34 -10.35 15.85
C ALA A 140 3.03 -11.71 16.04
N ARG A 141 2.27 -12.80 16.20
CA ARG A 141 2.83 -14.15 16.28
C ARG A 141 3.47 -14.59 14.97
N ARG A 142 2.85 -14.27 13.83
CA ARG A 142 3.36 -14.64 12.50
C ARG A 142 4.52 -13.75 12.05
N ARG A 143 4.48 -12.47 12.40
CA ARG A 143 5.51 -11.47 12.09
C ARG A 143 5.76 -10.55 13.29
N PRO A 144 6.68 -10.92 14.18
CA PRO A 144 6.98 -10.14 15.39
C PRO A 144 7.42 -8.69 15.13
N GLY A 145 8.06 -8.40 14.00
CA GLY A 145 8.48 -7.04 13.57
C GLY A 145 7.48 -6.29 12.68
N TYR A 146 6.19 -6.64 12.74
CA TYR A 146 5.20 -6.03 11.84
C TYR A 146 5.00 -4.53 12.07
N ARG A 147 5.32 -4.03 13.27
CA ARG A 147 5.07 -2.62 13.64
C ARG A 147 5.99 -1.69 12.88
N GLU A 148 7.24 -2.10 12.71
CA GLU A 148 8.25 -1.42 11.92
C GLU A 148 7.85 -1.41 10.45
N SER A 149 7.42 -2.55 9.90
CA SER A 149 6.91 -2.65 8.53
C SER A 149 5.67 -1.78 8.30
N LYS A 150 4.75 -1.73 9.27
CA LYS A 150 3.58 -0.86 9.21
C LYS A 150 3.98 0.62 9.23
N ALA A 151 4.85 1.01 10.15
CA ALA A 151 5.35 2.38 10.26
C ALA A 151 6.06 2.81 8.96
N TRP A 152 6.84 1.91 8.36
CA TRP A 152 7.49 2.14 7.08
C TRP A 152 6.47 2.41 5.96
N LEU A 153 5.37 1.65 5.88
CA LEU A 153 4.30 1.92 4.90
C LEU A 153 3.59 3.25 5.15
N ASP A 154 3.38 3.61 6.41
CA ASP A 154 2.77 4.90 6.79
C ASP A 154 3.68 6.08 6.38
N GLU A 155 5.00 5.89 6.39
CA GLU A 155 5.99 6.91 6.02
C GLU A 155 6.28 6.97 4.52
N HIS A 156 6.51 5.82 3.88
CA HIS A 156 7.07 5.71 2.52
C HIS A 156 6.09 5.15 1.49
N GLY A 157 4.96 4.59 1.92
CA GLY A 157 4.04 3.91 1.01
C GLY A 157 3.54 4.80 -0.13
N TRP A 158 3.38 6.11 0.13
CA TRP A 158 2.97 7.06 -0.90
C TRP A 158 3.99 7.19 -2.04
N GLU A 159 5.30 7.08 -1.76
CA GLU A 159 6.36 7.15 -2.78
C GLU A 159 6.22 5.98 -3.75
N ILE A 160 5.97 4.80 -3.20
CA ILE A 160 5.75 3.59 -3.98
C ILE A 160 4.47 3.73 -4.80
N LEU A 161 3.34 4.15 -4.22
CA LEU A 161 2.09 4.33 -4.99
C LEU A 161 2.24 5.34 -6.13
N ALA A 162 3.07 6.36 -5.93
CA ALA A 162 3.39 7.37 -6.94
C ALA A 162 4.33 6.87 -8.04
N TYR A 163 4.96 5.69 -7.91
CA TYR A 163 5.84 5.13 -8.93
C TYR A 163 5.12 4.98 -10.27
N ARG A 164 5.69 5.64 -11.28
CA ARG A 164 5.26 5.59 -12.67
C ARG A 164 6.19 4.66 -13.43
N PRO A 165 5.78 3.40 -13.70
CA PRO A 165 6.60 2.50 -14.47
C PRO A 165 6.83 3.06 -15.88
N PRO A 166 8.02 2.90 -16.46
CA PRO A 166 8.23 3.24 -17.86
C PRO A 166 7.33 2.37 -18.74
N GLU A 167 6.85 2.95 -19.84
CA GLU A 167 6.15 2.17 -20.86
C GLU A 167 7.04 1.02 -21.32
N ALA A 168 6.46 -0.17 -21.47
CA ALA A 168 7.18 -1.26 -22.10
C ALA A 168 7.55 -0.80 -23.50
N ARG A 169 8.86 -0.75 -23.81
CA ARG A 169 9.29 -0.50 -25.19
C ARG A 169 8.62 -1.55 -26.07
N ALA A 170 7.84 -1.10 -27.05
CA ALA A 170 7.34 -1.98 -28.09
C ALA A 170 8.56 -2.70 -28.70
N ALA A 171 8.59 -4.02 -28.57
CA ALA A 171 9.60 -4.87 -29.18
C ALA A 171 9.34 -4.97 -30.70
#